data_AF-A0AAD5XTK8-F1
#
_entry.id   AF-A0AAD5XTK8-F1
#
_cell.length_a   1.000
_cell.length_b   1.000
_cell.length_c   1.000
_cell.angle_alpha   90.00
_cell.angle_beta   90.00
_cell.angle_gamma   90.00
#
_symmetry.space_group_name_H-M   'P 1'
#
loop_
_entity.id
_entity.type
_entity.pdbx_description
1 polymer ?
#
loop_
_entity_poly.entity_id
_entity_poly.type
_entity_poly.pdbx_seq_one_letter_code
_entity_poly.pdbx_strand_id
1 'polypeptide(L)'
;MFNLNFTSKLTSTLIPDAATPTTANNFSILQRMVKDAHFSYVKCETFPNPKLISVSENCLKEILGCNERTIENIKADSKTKEEFVKYFTGEIPLYEKQNPWALAYAGHQFGSYAGQLGDGRAISLAQFYDPNGKIQELQLKGAGLTPYSRFADGYAVLRSSIREYLCSEAMYHLNIPTSRALCLIGTDKIVYRETPETGAVVCRVAPSWIRFGSFELPFYRKEVKLLKILADYTIENFFSKLANHEKKYEPDYICNHSDEAGVYSFENQPNAAYFNMAKFATALVPLVLEEEGNDKQKTGNVLTEILQSFVNEMKEKHLLEMHKKLGFSTKTEESMELVKLLLVALPPAKVDYTIFFRELSEFKTKCNTDEELVLPPTIFIEKAKESNVGSSKDNLKLLKDWFKSYNNYLIKENMNDEARHLRMKSVNPKYILRNNLVQDCITLAEKGNYSLLEKYFKVLQKPFDEGTAEDYQLFGGLVPNEKRRIRCSCSS
;
A
#
# COMPACT_ATOMS: atom_id res chain seq x y z
N MET A 1 -2.40 -29.71 -3.00
CA MET A 1 -3.50 -28.81 -2.58
C MET A 1 -4.00 -27.83 -3.66
N PHE A 2 -3.12 -27.12 -4.39
CA PHE A 2 -3.52 -26.08 -5.37
C PHE A 2 -3.33 -26.54 -6.82
N ASN A 3 -4.20 -26.10 -7.73
CA ASN A 3 -4.07 -26.31 -9.17
C ASN A 3 -3.81 -24.95 -9.87
N LEU A 4 -2.61 -24.40 -9.67
CA LEU A 4 -2.23 -23.10 -10.21
C LEU A 4 -1.58 -23.24 -11.60
N ASN A 5 -1.85 -22.28 -12.48
CA ASN A 5 -1.20 -22.18 -13.79
C ASN A 5 0.15 -21.46 -13.66
N PHE A 6 1.19 -22.19 -13.27
CA PHE A 6 2.53 -21.63 -13.03
C PHE A 6 3.20 -21.13 -14.31
N THR A 7 4.00 -20.08 -14.17
CA THR A 7 4.81 -19.49 -15.24
C THR A 7 6.19 -19.11 -14.70
N SER A 8 7.20 -19.14 -15.57
CA SER A 8 8.58 -18.77 -15.24
C SER A 8 9.01 -17.45 -15.86
N LYS A 9 8.06 -16.66 -16.40
CA LYS A 9 8.32 -15.46 -17.21
C LYS A 9 9.43 -14.56 -16.63
N LEU A 10 9.36 -14.17 -15.36
CA LEU A 10 10.41 -13.36 -14.74
C LEU A 10 11.75 -14.08 -14.76
N THR A 11 11.79 -15.30 -14.24
CA THR A 11 13.04 -16.07 -14.08
C THR A 11 13.65 -16.54 -15.40
N SER A 12 12.86 -16.60 -16.48
CA SER A 12 13.34 -16.93 -17.83
C SER A 12 13.79 -15.71 -18.63
N THR A 13 13.29 -14.52 -18.32
CA THR A 13 13.63 -13.28 -19.04
C THR A 13 14.70 -12.47 -18.31
N LEU A 14 14.61 -12.34 -16.99
CA LEU A 14 15.59 -11.61 -16.19
C LEU A 14 16.83 -12.46 -15.94
N ILE A 15 17.97 -11.78 -15.82
CA ILE A 15 19.28 -12.40 -15.59
C ILE A 15 19.45 -12.87 -14.14
N PRO A 16 19.67 -14.18 -13.88
CA PRO A 16 19.98 -14.69 -12.54
C PRO A 16 21.43 -14.38 -12.15
N ASP A 17 21.67 -14.32 -10.84
CA ASP A 17 23.01 -14.24 -10.27
C ASP A 17 23.82 -15.51 -10.61
N ALA A 18 24.99 -15.30 -11.22
CA ALA A 18 25.86 -16.38 -11.68
C ALA A 18 26.39 -17.28 -10.54
N ALA A 19 26.43 -16.76 -9.30
CA ALA A 19 26.81 -17.55 -8.13
C ALA A 19 25.67 -18.44 -7.62
N THR A 20 24.42 -18.19 -8.02
CA THR A 20 23.25 -18.99 -7.65
C THR A 20 22.35 -19.26 -8.87
N PRO A 21 22.82 -19.98 -9.90
CA PRO A 21 22.06 -20.19 -11.14
C PRO A 21 20.81 -21.07 -10.99
N THR A 22 20.72 -21.89 -9.93
CA THR A 22 19.53 -22.66 -9.53
C THR A 22 19.56 -22.95 -8.02
N THR A 23 18.46 -23.43 -7.45
CA THR A 23 18.45 -23.88 -6.04
C THR A 23 19.02 -25.28 -5.81
N ALA A 24 19.25 -26.06 -6.89
CA ALA A 24 19.74 -27.44 -6.79
C ALA A 24 21.20 -27.54 -6.31
N ASN A 25 22.00 -26.48 -6.49
CA ASN A 25 23.45 -26.54 -6.37
C ASN A 25 24.02 -26.27 -4.96
N ASN A 26 23.22 -26.42 -3.89
CA ASN A 26 23.64 -26.28 -2.48
C ASN A 26 24.66 -25.14 -2.23
N PHE A 27 24.27 -23.90 -2.53
CA PHE A 27 25.09 -22.72 -2.28
C PHE A 27 24.97 -22.26 -0.82
N SER A 28 26.09 -21.80 -0.26
CA SER A 28 26.07 -21.06 1.01
C SER A 28 25.40 -19.70 0.81
N ILE A 29 24.38 -19.40 1.62
CA ILE A 29 23.69 -18.10 1.60
C ILE A 29 24.59 -17.07 2.30
N LEU A 30 25.62 -16.61 1.58
CA LEU A 30 26.48 -15.52 2.03
C LEU A 30 25.87 -14.19 1.59
N GLN A 31 25.65 -13.31 2.56
CA GLN A 31 25.29 -11.91 2.32
C GLN A 31 26.41 -11.22 1.53
N ARG A 32 26.09 -10.57 0.41
CA ARG A 32 27.09 -9.95 -0.47
C ARG A 32 26.51 -8.94 -1.44
N MET A 33 27.41 -8.22 -2.09
CA MET A 33 27.09 -7.45 -3.29
C MET A 33 26.92 -8.40 -4.48
N VAL A 34 25.76 -8.35 -5.13
CA VAL A 34 25.41 -9.14 -6.31
C VAL A 34 25.47 -8.20 -7.51
N LYS A 35 26.28 -8.51 -8.52
CA LYS A 35 26.47 -7.70 -9.74
C LYS A 35 25.94 -8.43 -10.97
N ASP A 36 25.65 -7.67 -12.03
CA ASP A 36 25.26 -8.20 -13.33
C ASP A 36 24.03 -9.15 -13.30
N ALA A 37 23.13 -8.95 -12.33
CA ALA A 37 21.97 -9.81 -12.12
C ALA A 37 20.78 -9.06 -11.52
N HIS A 38 19.58 -9.51 -11.87
CA HIS A 38 18.32 -8.97 -11.36
C HIS A 38 17.83 -9.69 -10.10
N PHE A 39 18.23 -10.94 -9.90
CA PHE A 39 17.78 -11.76 -8.78
C PHE A 39 18.80 -12.87 -8.48
N SER A 40 18.67 -13.47 -7.31
CA SER A 40 19.42 -14.68 -6.91
C SER A 40 18.44 -15.79 -6.57
N TYR A 41 18.72 -17.02 -7.00
CA TYR A 41 17.95 -18.17 -6.51
C TYR A 41 18.35 -18.46 -5.06
N VAL A 42 17.36 -18.69 -4.20
CA VAL A 42 17.55 -18.89 -2.76
C VAL A 42 16.62 -20.00 -2.26
N LYS A 43 16.89 -20.54 -1.08
CA LYS A 43 16.01 -21.48 -0.38
C LYS A 43 15.35 -20.76 0.80
N CYS A 44 14.09 -21.10 1.08
CA CYS A 44 13.47 -20.72 2.34
C CYS A 44 14.10 -21.53 3.48
N GLU A 45 14.20 -20.90 4.65
CA GLU A 45 14.59 -21.60 5.87
C GLU A 45 13.40 -22.31 6.51
N THR A 46 13.69 -23.26 7.40
CA THR A 46 12.65 -23.96 8.17
C THR A 46 12.37 -23.23 9.48
N PHE A 47 11.15 -23.42 10.00
CA PHE A 47 10.67 -22.72 11.19
C PHE A 47 10.21 -23.72 12.25
N PRO A 48 10.47 -23.45 13.54
CA PRO A 48 9.93 -24.26 14.62
C PRO A 48 8.44 -23.94 14.82
N ASN A 49 7.62 -25.00 14.90
CA ASN A 49 6.19 -24.96 15.21
C ASN A 49 5.40 -23.88 14.45
N PRO A 50 5.48 -23.80 13.11
CA PRO A 50 4.74 -22.78 12.37
C PRO A 50 3.23 -23.05 12.47
N LYS A 51 2.44 -22.00 12.72
CA LYS A 51 0.99 -22.09 12.90
C LYS A 51 0.29 -21.00 12.09
N LEU A 52 -0.76 -21.40 11.38
CA LEU A 52 -1.63 -20.46 10.68
C LEU A 52 -2.38 -19.59 11.69
N ILE A 53 -2.14 -18.27 11.66
CA ILE A 53 -2.85 -17.28 12.49
C ILE A 53 -4.07 -16.75 11.75
N SER A 54 -3.92 -16.38 10.48
CA SER A 54 -5.01 -15.83 9.67
C SER A 54 -4.77 -16.06 8.18
N VAL A 55 -5.85 -16.10 7.40
CA VAL A 55 -5.82 -16.27 5.94
C VAL A 55 -6.90 -15.40 5.29
N SER A 56 -6.55 -14.75 4.17
CA SER A 56 -7.49 -13.97 3.36
C SER A 56 -8.26 -14.89 2.43
N GLU A 57 -9.55 -15.09 2.73
CA GLU A 57 -10.44 -15.87 1.86
C GLU A 57 -10.57 -15.27 0.47
N ASN A 58 -10.51 -13.93 0.35
CA ASN A 58 -10.57 -13.25 -0.94
C ASN A 58 -9.33 -13.57 -1.77
N CYS A 59 -8.14 -13.61 -1.17
CA CYS A 59 -6.95 -14.08 -1.89
C CYS A 59 -7.08 -15.55 -2.31
N LEU A 60 -7.59 -16.43 -1.44
CA LEU A 60 -7.80 -17.83 -1.80
C LEU A 60 -8.75 -17.98 -3.00
N LYS A 61 -9.87 -17.27 -3.00
CA LYS A 61 -10.89 -17.32 -4.06
C LYS A 61 -10.42 -16.64 -5.35
N GLU A 62 -10.05 -15.37 -5.25
CA GLU A 62 -9.86 -14.47 -6.40
C GLU A 62 -8.49 -14.63 -7.06
N ILE A 63 -7.47 -15.00 -6.29
CA ILE A 63 -6.08 -15.11 -6.77
C ILE A 63 -5.70 -16.57 -6.98
N LEU A 64 -5.94 -17.44 -5.99
CA LEU A 64 -5.56 -18.86 -6.06
C LEU A 64 -6.65 -19.75 -6.70
N GLY A 65 -7.84 -19.21 -6.98
CA GLY A 65 -8.93 -19.96 -7.60
C GLY A 65 -9.50 -21.09 -6.75
N CYS A 66 -9.38 -21.00 -5.41
CA CYS A 66 -9.89 -22.02 -4.50
C CYS A 66 -11.42 -21.98 -4.41
N ASN A 67 -12.06 -23.16 -4.45
CA ASN A 67 -13.48 -23.30 -4.17
C ASN A 67 -13.78 -23.25 -2.66
N GLU A 68 -15.06 -23.13 -2.30
CA GLU A 68 -15.50 -23.00 -0.90
C GLU A 68 -15.07 -24.19 -0.03
N ARG A 69 -15.19 -25.41 -0.54
CA ARG A 69 -14.78 -26.63 0.17
C ARG A 69 -13.30 -26.63 0.53
N THR A 70 -12.42 -26.19 -0.39
CA THR A 70 -10.98 -26.09 -0.12
C THR A 70 -10.70 -25.06 0.98
N ILE A 71 -11.40 -23.92 0.96
CA ILE A 71 -11.25 -22.85 1.95
C ILE A 71 -11.73 -23.32 3.33
N GLU A 72 -12.88 -24.00 3.39
CA GLU A 72 -13.39 -24.61 4.61
C GLU A 72 -12.40 -25.63 5.19
N ASN A 73 -11.84 -26.50 4.35
CA ASN A 73 -10.85 -27.48 4.78
C ASN A 73 -9.58 -26.81 5.33
N ILE A 74 -9.05 -25.76 4.69
CA ILE A 74 -7.88 -25.01 5.19
C ILE A 74 -8.14 -24.45 6.60
N LYS A 75 -9.37 -24.01 6.87
CA LYS A 75 -9.76 -23.40 8.15
C LYS A 75 -10.07 -24.44 9.23
N ALA A 76 -10.76 -25.53 8.89
CA ALA A 76 -11.33 -26.47 9.84
C ALA A 76 -10.55 -27.77 9.98
N ASP A 77 -9.94 -28.30 8.92
CA ASP A 77 -9.24 -29.59 8.93
C ASP A 77 -7.76 -29.41 9.31
N SER A 78 -7.33 -30.09 10.38
CA SER A 78 -5.97 -29.94 10.93
C SER A 78 -4.87 -30.38 9.96
N LYS A 79 -5.08 -31.46 9.20
CA LYS A 79 -4.09 -31.98 8.26
C LYS A 79 -3.92 -31.05 7.06
N THR A 80 -5.04 -30.59 6.50
CA THR A 80 -5.09 -29.61 5.42
C THR A 80 -4.42 -28.30 5.84
N LYS A 81 -4.67 -27.84 7.07
CA LYS A 81 -4.03 -26.65 7.64
C LYS A 81 -2.52 -26.81 7.81
N GLU A 82 -2.06 -27.98 8.27
CA GLU A 82 -0.62 -28.27 8.38
C GLU A 82 0.06 -28.27 7.01
N GLU A 83 -0.56 -28.90 6.01
CA GLU A 83 -0.06 -28.89 4.63
C GLU A 83 -0.01 -27.48 4.05
N PHE A 84 -1.07 -26.67 4.27
CA PHE A 84 -1.12 -25.26 3.88
C PHE A 84 0.04 -24.46 4.48
N VAL A 85 0.29 -24.63 5.78
CA VAL A 85 1.40 -23.95 6.46
C VAL A 85 2.74 -24.32 5.82
N LYS A 86 2.99 -25.61 5.53
CA LYS A 86 4.24 -26.05 4.91
C LYS A 86 4.48 -25.42 3.52
N TYR A 87 3.43 -25.25 2.73
CA TYR A 87 3.55 -24.54 1.44
C TYR A 87 3.93 -23.07 1.63
N PHE A 88 3.28 -22.37 2.56
CA PHE A 88 3.45 -20.92 2.74
C PHE A 88 4.46 -20.51 3.82
N THR A 89 5.22 -21.46 4.35
CA THR A 89 6.53 -21.25 4.97
C THR A 89 7.69 -21.60 4.03
N GLY A 90 7.39 -22.19 2.87
CA GLY A 90 8.40 -22.65 1.90
C GLY A 90 9.10 -23.95 2.29
N GLU A 91 8.55 -24.70 3.25
CA GLU A 91 9.08 -26.01 3.69
C GLU A 91 8.91 -27.07 2.61
N ILE A 92 7.79 -27.04 1.89
CA ILE A 92 7.53 -27.90 0.73
C ILE A 92 7.23 -27.06 -0.51
N PRO A 93 7.62 -27.51 -1.72
CA PRO A 93 7.41 -26.75 -2.94
C PRO A 93 5.93 -26.79 -3.36
N LEU A 94 5.41 -25.66 -3.88
CA LEU A 94 4.08 -25.55 -4.49
C LEU A 94 3.96 -26.37 -5.78
N TYR A 95 5.07 -26.62 -6.47
CA TYR A 95 5.16 -27.42 -7.71
C TYR A 95 6.56 -28.05 -7.87
N GLU A 96 6.67 -29.13 -8.64
CA GLU A 96 7.88 -29.98 -8.73
C GLU A 96 9.19 -29.23 -9.06
N LYS A 97 9.13 -28.22 -9.95
CA LYS A 97 10.30 -27.45 -10.42
C LYS A 97 10.43 -26.08 -9.77
N GLN A 98 9.88 -25.90 -8.57
CA GLN A 98 9.95 -24.63 -7.85
C GLN A 98 11.41 -24.25 -7.55
N ASN A 99 11.78 -23.04 -7.92
CA ASN A 99 13.07 -22.43 -7.58
C ASN A 99 12.81 -21.04 -7.01
N PRO A 100 12.72 -20.88 -5.69
CA PRO A 100 12.49 -19.56 -5.09
C PRO A 100 13.63 -18.57 -5.38
N TRP A 101 13.31 -17.29 -5.44
CA TRP A 101 14.26 -16.23 -5.76
C TRP A 101 14.10 -15.01 -4.85
N ALA A 102 15.14 -14.19 -4.80
CA ALA A 102 15.14 -12.89 -4.14
C ALA A 102 15.62 -11.83 -5.14
N LEU A 103 14.91 -10.70 -5.26
CA LEU A 103 15.25 -9.65 -6.22
C LEU A 103 16.42 -8.79 -5.72
N ALA A 104 17.30 -8.40 -6.64
CA ALA A 104 18.28 -7.34 -6.45
C ALA A 104 17.64 -5.98 -6.79
N TYR A 105 17.82 -4.99 -5.92
CA TYR A 105 17.45 -3.61 -6.19
C TYR A 105 18.28 -2.66 -5.32
N ALA A 106 18.21 -1.36 -5.61
CA ALA A 106 18.77 -0.27 -4.81
C ALA A 106 17.65 0.65 -4.32
N GLY A 107 18.00 1.83 -3.84
CA GLY A 107 17.02 2.90 -3.67
C GLY A 107 17.56 4.08 -2.89
N HIS A 108 16.84 5.19 -2.96
CA HIS A 108 17.04 6.31 -2.05
C HIS A 108 16.30 6.05 -0.74
N GLN A 109 17.01 6.03 0.38
CA GLN A 109 16.43 5.97 1.72
C GLN A 109 16.59 7.35 2.36
N PHE A 110 15.48 7.98 2.75
CA PHE A 110 15.49 9.32 3.35
C PHE A 110 16.23 10.36 2.50
N GLY A 111 16.00 10.32 1.18
CA GLY A 111 16.60 11.24 0.21
C GLY A 111 18.03 10.88 -0.23
N SER A 112 18.71 9.93 0.42
CA SER A 112 20.08 9.54 0.11
C SER A 112 20.16 8.18 -0.58
N TYR A 113 20.98 8.04 -1.63
CA TYR A 113 21.18 6.76 -2.31
C TYR A 113 21.85 5.75 -1.37
N ALA A 114 21.19 4.62 -1.11
CA ALA A 114 21.62 3.63 -0.12
C ALA A 114 22.48 2.49 -0.69
N GLY A 115 22.86 2.56 -1.98
CA GLY A 115 23.56 1.47 -2.66
C GLY A 115 22.67 0.25 -2.86
N GLN A 116 23.28 -0.95 -2.92
CA GLN A 116 22.53 -2.19 -3.08
C GLN A 116 21.72 -2.51 -1.82
N LEU A 117 20.43 -2.72 -2.04
CA LEU A 117 19.49 -3.31 -1.11
C LEU A 117 19.19 -4.73 -1.58
N GLY A 118 18.00 -4.97 -2.13
CA GLY A 118 17.50 -6.28 -2.51
C GLY A 118 16.58 -6.88 -1.46
N ASP A 119 15.94 -7.99 -1.81
CA ASP A 119 15.00 -8.72 -0.97
C ASP A 119 15.72 -9.40 0.20
N GLY A 120 16.11 -8.60 1.20
CA GLY A 120 16.95 -9.04 2.32
C GLY A 120 16.23 -9.87 3.38
N ARG A 121 14.92 -10.06 3.25
CA ARG A 121 14.10 -10.93 4.12
C ARG A 121 12.81 -11.34 3.41
N ALA A 122 12.85 -11.36 2.09
CA ALA A 122 11.71 -11.72 1.25
C ALA A 122 12.18 -12.72 0.21
N ILE A 123 11.37 -13.73 -0.06
CA ILE A 123 11.69 -14.79 -1.01
C ILE A 123 10.44 -15.06 -1.83
N SER A 124 10.52 -14.84 -3.13
CA SER A 124 9.48 -15.16 -4.09
C SER A 124 9.48 -16.67 -4.33
N LEU A 125 8.32 -17.31 -4.22
CA LEU A 125 8.17 -18.76 -4.40
C LEU A 125 7.86 -19.14 -5.85
N ALA A 126 6.95 -18.39 -6.48
CA ALA A 126 6.36 -18.76 -7.74
C ALA A 126 5.70 -17.57 -8.44
N GLN A 127 5.67 -17.62 -9.77
CA GLN A 127 4.76 -16.84 -10.60
C GLN A 127 3.71 -17.77 -11.21
N PHE A 128 2.49 -17.28 -11.33
CA PHE A 128 1.36 -18.02 -11.91
C PHE A 128 0.33 -17.05 -12.48
N TYR A 129 -0.60 -17.56 -13.28
CA TYR A 129 -1.77 -16.82 -13.73
C TYR A 129 -2.94 -17.04 -12.76
N ASP A 130 -3.57 -15.95 -12.33
CA ASP A 130 -4.83 -16.00 -11.59
C ASP A 130 -5.99 -16.46 -12.50
N PRO A 131 -7.19 -16.74 -11.95
CA PRO A 131 -8.35 -17.16 -12.75
C PRO A 131 -8.76 -16.17 -13.85
N ASN A 132 -8.33 -14.90 -13.77
CA ASN A 132 -8.58 -13.87 -14.78
C ASN A 132 -7.44 -13.75 -15.81
N GLY A 133 -6.46 -14.65 -15.76
CA GLY A 133 -5.32 -14.66 -16.68
C GLY A 133 -4.27 -13.58 -16.40
N LYS A 134 -4.29 -12.93 -15.22
CA LYS A 134 -3.25 -11.96 -14.85
C LYS A 134 -2.11 -12.65 -14.11
N ILE A 135 -0.89 -12.21 -14.38
CA ILE A 135 0.30 -12.70 -13.68
C ILE A 135 0.22 -12.26 -12.22
N GLN A 136 0.55 -13.19 -11.32
CA GLN A 136 0.70 -12.99 -9.88
C GLN A 136 2.01 -13.62 -9.42
N GLU A 137 2.66 -13.02 -8.43
CA GLU A 137 3.87 -13.49 -7.79
C GLU A 137 3.67 -13.64 -6.28
N LEU A 138 3.87 -14.87 -5.78
CA LEU A 138 3.84 -15.19 -4.35
C LEU A 138 5.20 -14.92 -3.72
N GLN A 139 5.22 -14.12 -2.66
CA GLN A 139 6.44 -13.77 -1.94
C GLN A 139 6.27 -13.93 -0.43
N LEU A 140 7.14 -14.73 0.19
CA LEU A 140 7.20 -14.91 1.63
C LEU A 140 8.11 -13.86 2.26
N LYS A 141 7.59 -13.06 3.17
CA LYS A 141 8.38 -12.14 4.00
C LYS A 141 8.68 -12.78 5.35
N GLY A 142 9.94 -12.76 5.76
CA GLY A 142 10.44 -13.42 6.96
C GLY A 142 10.92 -14.87 6.73
N ALA A 143 11.10 -15.26 5.46
CA ALA A 143 11.42 -16.63 5.06
C ALA A 143 12.90 -17.04 5.21
N GLY A 144 13.74 -16.19 5.81
CA GLY A 144 15.17 -16.45 6.04
C GLY A 144 16.10 -15.52 5.29
N LEU A 145 17.40 -15.81 5.42
CA LEU A 145 18.47 -15.03 4.81
C LEU A 145 18.48 -15.11 3.28
N THR A 146 18.96 -14.05 2.67
CA THR A 146 19.26 -13.96 1.24
C THR A 146 20.62 -13.27 1.06
N PRO A 147 21.23 -13.30 -0.14
CA PRO A 147 22.41 -12.48 -0.43
C PRO A 147 22.23 -10.99 -0.13
N TYR A 148 20.98 -10.52 -0.07
CA TYR A 148 20.59 -9.13 0.11
C TYR A 148 20.28 -8.75 1.57
N SER A 149 20.41 -9.68 2.53
CA SER A 149 20.08 -9.41 3.94
C SER A 149 21.03 -8.40 4.61
N ARG A 150 22.14 -8.05 3.96
CA ARG A 150 23.18 -7.11 4.45
C ARG A 150 23.71 -7.53 5.82
N PHE A 151 23.23 -6.91 6.89
CA PHE A 151 23.61 -7.17 8.28
C PHE A 151 22.42 -7.71 9.11
N ALA A 152 21.26 -7.89 8.49
CA ALA A 152 20.04 -8.35 9.14
C ALA A 152 19.90 -9.87 9.08
N ASP A 153 18.95 -10.40 9.84
CA ASP A 153 18.76 -11.84 10.07
C ASP A 153 17.82 -12.54 9.06
N GLY A 154 17.20 -11.81 8.14
CA GLY A 154 16.28 -12.39 7.15
C GLY A 154 14.88 -12.72 7.67
N TYR A 155 14.58 -12.43 8.94
CA TYR A 155 13.30 -12.77 9.57
C TYR A 155 12.38 -11.55 9.74
N ALA A 156 11.10 -11.84 9.96
CA ALA A 156 10.09 -10.87 10.38
C ALA A 156 9.52 -11.29 11.74
N VAL A 157 9.13 -10.31 12.54
CA VAL A 157 8.50 -10.51 13.85
C VAL A 157 6.98 -10.47 13.72
N LEU A 158 6.26 -11.07 14.68
CA LEU A 158 4.81 -11.15 14.69
C LEU A 158 4.14 -9.76 14.58
N ARG A 159 4.61 -8.76 15.33
CA ARG A 159 4.01 -7.42 15.32
C ARG A 159 4.04 -6.71 13.96
N SER A 160 5.14 -6.83 13.22
CA SER A 160 5.30 -6.19 11.90
C SER A 160 4.53 -6.95 10.83
N SER A 161 4.43 -8.28 11.00
CA SER A 161 3.67 -9.17 10.14
C SER A 161 2.16 -8.94 10.27
N ILE A 162 1.64 -8.73 11.48
CA ILE A 162 0.24 -8.35 11.72
C ILE A 162 -0.09 -7.01 11.06
N ARG A 163 0.79 -6.01 11.22
CA ARG A 163 0.62 -4.68 10.61
C ARG A 163 0.50 -4.76 9.10
N GLU A 164 1.41 -5.48 8.45
CA GLU A 164 1.40 -5.64 6.99
C GLU A 164 0.18 -6.42 6.52
N TYR A 165 -0.14 -7.54 7.18
CA TYR A 165 -1.30 -8.36 6.85
C TYR A 165 -2.61 -7.56 6.89
N LEU A 166 -2.85 -6.83 7.98
CA LEU A 166 -4.06 -6.01 8.12
C LEU A 166 -4.07 -4.82 7.16
N CYS A 167 -2.93 -4.15 6.95
CA CYS A 167 -2.83 -2.98 6.09
C CYS A 167 -3.05 -3.32 4.62
N SER A 168 -2.43 -4.38 4.14
CA SER A 168 -2.63 -4.87 2.76
C SER A 168 -4.11 -5.08 2.45
N GLU A 169 -4.82 -5.81 3.30
CA GLU A 169 -6.23 -6.12 3.02
C GLU A 169 -7.16 -4.95 3.31
N ALA A 170 -6.87 -4.10 4.31
CA ALA A 170 -7.62 -2.86 4.54
C ALA A 170 -7.54 -1.92 3.33
N MET A 171 -6.35 -1.73 2.75
CA MET A 171 -6.17 -0.90 1.56
C MET A 171 -6.89 -1.47 0.34
N TYR A 172 -6.85 -2.81 0.16
CA TYR A 172 -7.59 -3.48 -0.91
C TYR A 172 -9.10 -3.21 -0.83
N HIS A 173 -9.68 -3.38 0.37
CA HIS A 173 -11.11 -3.19 0.59
C HIS A 173 -11.54 -1.72 0.64
N LEU A 174 -10.59 -0.79 0.77
CA LEU A 174 -10.78 0.64 0.50
C LEU A 174 -10.71 1.00 -0.99
N ASN A 175 -10.54 0.01 -1.88
CA ASN A 175 -10.33 0.18 -3.31
C ASN A 175 -9.05 0.96 -3.67
N ILE A 176 -8.01 0.85 -2.84
CA ILE A 176 -6.70 1.47 -3.09
C ILE A 176 -5.74 0.39 -3.59
N PRO A 177 -5.09 0.58 -4.76
CA PRO A 177 -4.12 -0.38 -5.28
C PRO A 177 -3.03 -0.70 -4.25
N THR A 178 -2.83 -2.00 -3.98
CA THR A 178 -1.93 -2.48 -2.93
C THR A 178 -1.50 -3.92 -3.23
N SER A 179 -0.35 -4.33 -2.67
CA SER A 179 -0.03 -5.74 -2.57
C SER A 179 -0.97 -6.42 -1.58
N ARG A 180 -1.38 -7.65 -1.89
CA ARG A 180 -2.29 -8.45 -1.08
C ARG A 180 -1.53 -9.29 -0.07
N ALA A 181 -2.20 -9.65 1.02
CA ALA A 181 -1.64 -10.54 2.04
C ALA A 181 -2.47 -11.82 2.13
N LEU A 182 -1.94 -12.92 1.58
CA LEU A 182 -2.63 -14.20 1.50
C LEU A 182 -2.80 -14.82 2.88
N CYS A 183 -1.73 -14.92 3.67
CA CYS A 183 -1.79 -15.51 5.00
C CYS A 183 -0.72 -14.96 5.95
N LEU A 184 -1.01 -15.08 7.24
CA LEU A 184 -0.13 -14.78 8.36
C LEU A 184 0.14 -16.07 9.14
N ILE A 185 1.42 -16.43 9.25
CA ILE A 185 1.87 -17.64 9.96
C ILE A 185 2.80 -17.21 11.09
N GLY A 186 2.50 -17.61 12.32
CA GLY A 186 3.37 -17.42 13.49
C GLY A 186 4.32 -18.60 13.68
N THR A 187 5.45 -18.39 14.32
CA THR A 187 6.45 -19.42 14.60
C THR A 187 7.02 -19.24 16.01
N ASP A 188 7.56 -20.29 16.61
CA ASP A 188 8.23 -20.20 17.91
C ASP A 188 9.69 -19.71 17.80
N LYS A 189 10.11 -19.27 16.60
CA LYS A 189 11.46 -18.77 16.38
C LYS A 189 11.64 -17.45 17.12
N ILE A 190 12.65 -17.36 17.97
CA ILE A 190 13.01 -16.10 18.63
C ILE A 190 13.81 -15.23 17.67
N VAL A 191 13.36 -13.99 17.49
CA VAL A 191 13.93 -12.98 16.61
C VAL A 191 14.23 -11.75 17.46
N TYR A 192 15.48 -11.28 17.43
CA TYR A 192 15.92 -10.19 18.30
C TYR A 192 15.74 -8.83 17.60
N ARG A 193 15.00 -7.93 18.24
CA ARG A 193 14.87 -6.52 17.86
C ARG A 193 15.28 -5.66 19.05
N GLU A 194 14.48 -4.67 19.43
CA GLU A 194 14.65 -3.97 20.70
C GLU A 194 14.44 -4.92 21.89
N THR A 195 13.60 -5.95 21.72
CA THR A 195 13.39 -7.06 22.67
C THR A 195 13.31 -8.39 21.91
N PRO A 196 13.44 -9.55 22.59
CA PRO A 196 13.17 -10.84 21.96
C PRO A 196 11.68 -10.94 21.59
N GLU A 197 11.40 -11.24 20.33
CA GLU A 197 10.05 -11.37 19.79
C GLU A 197 9.88 -12.73 19.08
N THR A 198 8.64 -13.17 18.88
CA THR A 198 8.34 -14.35 18.07
C THR A 198 8.37 -14.01 16.58
N GLY A 199 8.96 -14.91 15.79
CA GLY A 199 9.05 -14.81 14.35
C GLY A 199 7.71 -15.10 13.68
N ALA A 200 7.50 -14.51 12.52
CA ALA A 200 6.34 -14.74 11.68
C ALA A 200 6.70 -14.68 10.20
N VAL A 201 5.88 -15.34 9.38
CA VAL A 201 5.94 -15.28 7.92
C VAL A 201 4.64 -14.71 7.39
N VAL A 202 4.73 -13.71 6.52
CA VAL A 202 3.58 -13.22 5.74
C VAL A 202 3.76 -13.67 4.31
N CYS A 203 2.77 -14.40 3.79
CA CYS A 203 2.69 -14.68 2.36
C CYS A 203 1.97 -13.52 1.68
N ARG A 204 2.69 -12.84 0.78
CA ARG A 204 2.21 -11.67 0.05
C ARG A 204 2.01 -12.02 -1.42
N VAL A 205 1.10 -11.32 -2.08
CA VAL A 205 0.84 -11.49 -3.51
C VAL A 205 0.74 -10.15 -4.20
N ALA A 206 1.39 -10.02 -5.35
CA ALA A 206 1.26 -8.88 -6.24
C ALA A 206 1.52 -9.31 -7.69
N PRO A 207 1.06 -8.56 -8.70
CA PRO A 207 1.43 -8.84 -10.09
C PRO A 207 2.94 -8.79 -10.35
N SER A 208 3.66 -7.95 -9.59
CA SER A 208 5.12 -7.79 -9.67
C SER A 208 5.67 -7.22 -8.36
N TRP A 209 6.91 -7.57 -8.04
CA TRP A 209 7.69 -6.98 -6.94
C TRP A 209 8.81 -6.04 -7.41
N ILE A 210 8.82 -5.69 -8.70
CA ILE A 210 9.69 -4.67 -9.30
C ILE A 210 9.39 -3.30 -8.67
N ARG A 211 10.44 -2.52 -8.42
CA ARG A 211 10.38 -1.21 -7.76
C ARG A 211 11.16 -0.19 -8.58
N PHE A 212 11.01 1.10 -8.32
CA PHE A 212 11.90 2.12 -8.91
C PHE A 212 13.37 1.79 -8.65
N GLY A 213 13.67 1.34 -7.43
CA GLY A 213 14.99 0.85 -7.03
C GLY A 213 15.56 -0.30 -7.87
N SER A 214 14.71 -1.11 -8.51
CA SER A 214 15.13 -2.17 -9.43
C SER A 214 15.77 -1.60 -10.69
N PHE A 215 15.36 -0.41 -11.13
CA PHE A 215 15.95 0.32 -12.25
C PHE A 215 17.15 1.18 -11.81
N GLU A 216 17.08 1.75 -10.60
CA GLU A 216 18.18 2.53 -10.05
C GLU A 216 19.47 1.71 -9.89
N LEU A 217 19.37 0.43 -9.49
CA LEU A 217 20.55 -0.41 -9.28
C LEU A 217 21.43 -0.56 -10.54
N PRO A 218 20.92 -1.05 -11.69
CA PRO A 218 21.72 -1.13 -12.92
C PRO A 218 22.09 0.25 -13.46
N PHE A 219 21.24 1.27 -13.28
CA PHE A 219 21.56 2.64 -13.68
C PHE A 219 22.84 3.17 -13.00
N TYR A 220 22.89 3.15 -11.66
CA TYR A 220 24.04 3.66 -10.91
C TYR A 220 25.31 2.83 -11.13
N ARG A 221 25.17 1.59 -11.58
CA ARG A 221 26.30 0.71 -11.95
C ARG A 221 26.70 0.79 -13.41
N LYS A 222 25.98 1.57 -14.23
CA LYS A 222 26.17 1.66 -15.68
C LYS A 222 25.95 0.31 -16.40
N GLU A 223 25.12 -0.56 -15.83
CA GLU A 223 24.72 -1.86 -16.40
C GLU A 223 23.53 -1.65 -17.38
N VAL A 224 23.73 -0.85 -18.43
CA VAL A 224 22.63 -0.40 -19.33
C VAL A 224 21.89 -1.56 -20.00
N LYS A 225 22.60 -2.65 -20.35
CA LYS A 225 21.96 -3.86 -20.89
C LYS A 225 20.98 -4.50 -19.91
N LEU A 226 21.36 -4.56 -18.63
CA LEU A 226 20.53 -5.10 -17.56
C LEU A 226 19.29 -4.22 -17.35
N LEU A 227 19.49 -2.89 -17.33
CA LEU A 227 18.42 -1.90 -17.27
C LEU A 227 17.42 -2.07 -18.42
N LYS A 228 17.89 -2.25 -19.66
CA LYS A 228 17.03 -2.46 -20.83
C LYS A 228 16.21 -3.74 -20.72
N ILE A 229 16.82 -4.86 -20.35
CA ILE A 229 16.10 -6.14 -20.15
C ILE A 229 14.98 -5.99 -19.11
N LEU A 230 15.25 -5.30 -17.99
CA LEU A 230 14.24 -5.03 -16.98
C LEU A 230 13.09 -4.15 -17.50
N ALA A 231 13.42 -3.09 -18.26
CA ALA A 231 12.43 -2.18 -18.84
C ALA A 231 11.53 -2.90 -19.85
N ASP A 232 12.13 -3.64 -20.79
CA ASP A 232 11.40 -4.41 -21.80
C ASP A 232 10.48 -5.45 -21.13
N TYR A 233 11.01 -6.24 -20.17
CA TYR A 233 10.20 -7.18 -19.38
C TYR A 233 9.01 -6.51 -18.69
N THR A 234 9.24 -5.33 -18.09
CA THR A 234 8.20 -4.60 -17.36
C THR A 234 7.11 -4.11 -18.32
N ILE A 235 7.49 -3.54 -19.46
CA ILE A 235 6.55 -3.03 -20.47
C ILE A 235 5.72 -4.17 -21.05
N GLU A 236 6.37 -5.24 -21.50
CA GLU A 236 5.72 -6.38 -22.16
C GLU A 236 4.67 -7.06 -21.26
N ASN A 237 4.95 -7.19 -19.96
CA ASN A 237 4.11 -7.99 -19.07
C ASN A 237 3.07 -7.17 -18.28
N PHE A 238 3.33 -5.89 -18.02
CA PHE A 238 2.47 -5.07 -17.16
C PHE A 238 1.89 -3.84 -17.87
N PHE A 239 2.45 -3.47 -19.02
CA PHE A 239 2.03 -2.32 -19.81
C PHE A 239 1.86 -2.67 -21.29
N SER A 240 1.42 -3.89 -21.60
CA SER A 240 1.28 -4.37 -22.99
C SER A 240 0.40 -3.49 -23.87
N LYS A 241 -0.54 -2.73 -23.28
CA LYS A 241 -1.33 -1.71 -24.00
C LYS A 241 -0.50 -0.51 -24.49
N LEU A 242 0.64 -0.22 -23.86
CA LEU A 242 1.58 0.83 -24.26
C LEU A 242 2.55 0.38 -25.35
N ALA A 243 2.78 -0.93 -25.51
CA ALA A 243 3.69 -1.45 -26.53
C ALA A 243 3.27 -1.15 -27.99
N ASN A 244 2.02 -0.70 -28.19
CA ASN A 244 1.42 -0.43 -29.51
C ASN A 244 1.03 1.04 -29.75
N HIS A 245 1.47 2.00 -28.93
CA HIS A 245 1.08 3.42 -29.08
C HIS A 245 2.21 4.29 -29.64
N GLU A 246 2.04 4.78 -30.87
CA GLU A 246 2.70 5.99 -31.37
C GLU A 246 2.14 7.21 -30.59
N LYS A 247 2.99 7.93 -29.84
CA LYS A 247 2.61 9.12 -29.06
C LYS A 247 2.58 10.37 -29.94
N LYS A 248 1.56 11.23 -29.77
CA LYS A 248 1.54 12.63 -30.23
C LYS A 248 1.89 13.56 -29.05
N TYR A 249 2.67 14.60 -29.37
CA TYR A 249 3.29 15.59 -28.48
C TYR A 249 2.56 16.94 -28.55
N GLU A 250 2.42 17.65 -27.41
CA GLU A 250 1.91 19.04 -27.35
C GLU A 250 2.90 19.95 -26.57
N PRO A 251 3.57 20.92 -27.24
CA PRO A 251 4.76 21.62 -26.72
C PRO A 251 4.61 22.75 -25.68
N ASP A 252 3.42 23.25 -25.35
CA ASP A 252 3.31 24.61 -24.79
C ASP A 252 2.74 24.71 -23.34
N TYR A 253 3.32 24.00 -22.36
CA TYR A 253 2.91 24.16 -20.95
C TYR A 253 4.07 24.17 -19.93
N ILE A 254 4.24 25.29 -19.20
CA ILE A 254 5.22 25.48 -18.10
C ILE A 254 4.55 26.27 -16.94
N CYS A 255 4.68 25.84 -15.68
CA CYS A 255 4.68 26.76 -14.52
C CYS A 255 5.37 26.21 -13.22
N ASN A 256 6.65 26.57 -13.07
CA ASN A 256 7.45 26.99 -11.87
C ASN A 256 7.42 26.27 -10.47
N HIS A 257 8.60 26.41 -9.82
CA HIS A 257 9.31 25.88 -8.63
C HIS A 257 8.82 26.44 -7.25
N SER A 258 9.03 25.88 -6.04
CA SER A 258 10.06 25.01 -5.42
C SER A 258 9.51 24.35 -4.13
N ASP A 259 10.13 23.29 -3.59
CA ASP A 259 9.84 22.72 -2.25
C ASP A 259 11.12 22.16 -1.57
N GLU A 260 11.41 22.59 -0.34
CA GLU A 260 12.53 22.14 0.50
C GLU A 260 12.02 21.82 1.94
N ALA A 261 12.19 20.57 2.42
CA ALA A 261 12.25 20.13 3.83
C ALA A 261 11.09 19.37 4.55
N GLY A 262 10.42 18.38 3.94
CA GLY A 262 9.44 17.56 4.71
C GLY A 262 9.11 16.14 4.23
N VAL A 263 10.05 15.48 3.56
CA VAL A 263 9.95 14.36 2.60
C VAL A 263 8.88 13.25 2.78
N TYR A 264 8.33 12.90 3.97
CA TYR A 264 7.35 11.77 4.08
C TYR A 264 6.17 11.96 5.05
N SER A 265 5.85 13.19 5.48
CA SER A 265 4.58 13.43 6.17
C SER A 265 3.40 13.22 5.22
N PHE A 266 2.17 13.04 5.73
CA PHE A 266 0.97 12.92 4.90
C PHE A 266 0.83 14.08 3.91
N GLU A 267 1.10 15.31 4.36
CA GLU A 267 1.07 16.53 3.54
C GLU A 267 2.17 16.56 2.46
N ASN A 268 3.31 15.91 2.71
CA ASN A 268 4.44 15.89 1.78
C ASN A 268 4.50 14.64 0.89
N GLN A 269 3.55 13.71 1.02
CA GLN A 269 3.48 12.55 0.12
C GLN A 269 3.45 12.93 -1.38
N PRO A 270 2.76 14.00 -1.82
CA PRO A 270 2.86 14.47 -3.21
C PRO A 270 4.28 14.82 -3.63
N ASN A 271 5.02 15.54 -2.79
CA ASN A 271 6.40 15.96 -3.08
C ASN A 271 7.36 14.75 -3.00
N ALA A 272 7.12 13.82 -2.08
CA ALA A 272 7.83 12.54 -1.99
C ALA A 272 7.62 11.69 -3.25
N ALA A 273 6.37 11.60 -3.72
CA ALA A 273 6.01 10.87 -4.91
C ALA A 273 6.65 11.48 -6.15
N TYR A 274 6.65 12.81 -6.26
CA TYR A 274 7.38 13.52 -7.30
C TYR A 274 8.89 13.24 -7.25
N PHE A 275 9.51 13.36 -6.07
CA PHE A 275 10.94 13.05 -5.89
C PHE A 275 11.27 11.62 -6.34
N ASN A 276 10.49 10.64 -5.88
CA ASN A 276 10.67 9.24 -6.25
C ASN A 276 10.47 9.02 -7.75
N MET A 277 9.47 9.67 -8.36
CA MET A 277 9.24 9.62 -9.80
C MET A 277 10.39 10.24 -10.59
N ALA A 278 10.95 11.35 -10.10
CA ALA A 278 12.13 11.98 -10.70
C ALA A 278 13.37 11.09 -10.62
N LYS A 279 13.56 10.34 -9.51
CA LYS A 279 14.63 9.33 -9.41
C LYS A 279 14.42 8.17 -10.37
N PHE A 280 13.19 7.71 -10.54
CA PHE A 280 12.86 6.70 -11.53
C PHE A 280 13.10 7.19 -12.96
N ALA A 281 12.64 8.40 -13.31
CA ALA A 281 12.90 9.05 -14.60
C ALA A 281 14.41 9.18 -14.87
N THR A 282 15.18 9.57 -13.84
CA THR A 282 16.65 9.63 -13.91
C THR A 282 17.26 8.27 -14.24
N ALA A 283 16.76 7.20 -13.62
CA ALA A 283 17.27 5.84 -13.88
C ALA A 283 17.04 5.38 -15.33
N LEU A 284 16.03 5.93 -16.02
CA LEU A 284 15.69 5.61 -17.40
C LEU A 284 16.41 6.48 -18.44
N VAL A 285 17.13 7.53 -18.02
CA VAL A 285 17.84 8.45 -18.92
C VAL A 285 18.69 7.73 -19.99
N PRO A 286 19.48 6.69 -19.68
CA PRO A 286 20.27 6.02 -20.72
C PRO A 286 19.43 5.41 -21.85
N LEU A 287 18.23 4.90 -21.53
CA LEU A 287 17.34 4.28 -22.52
C LEU A 287 16.60 5.34 -23.35
N VAL A 288 16.10 6.40 -22.70
CA VAL A 288 15.42 7.50 -23.39
C VAL A 288 16.41 8.29 -24.26
N LEU A 289 17.65 8.46 -23.80
CA LEU A 289 18.70 9.12 -24.57
C LEU A 289 19.02 8.35 -25.87
N GLU A 290 19.06 7.02 -25.79
CA GLU A 290 19.26 6.18 -26.97
C GLU A 290 18.10 6.33 -27.97
N GLU A 291 16.86 6.30 -27.49
CA GLU A 291 15.64 6.46 -28.30
C GLU A 291 15.56 7.84 -28.98
N GLU A 292 15.94 8.91 -28.27
CA GLU A 292 15.95 10.29 -28.78
C GLU A 292 17.19 10.63 -29.64
N GLY A 293 17.89 9.62 -30.17
CA GLY A 293 19.02 9.81 -31.08
C GLY A 293 20.25 10.42 -30.41
N ASN A 294 20.46 10.17 -29.11
CA ASN A 294 21.50 10.75 -28.25
C ASN A 294 21.41 12.27 -28.06
N ASP A 295 20.23 12.86 -28.28
CA ASP A 295 19.97 14.27 -28.02
C ASP A 295 19.61 14.50 -26.55
N LYS A 296 20.55 15.08 -25.79
CA LYS A 296 20.38 15.38 -24.36
C LYS A 296 19.27 16.41 -24.11
N GLN A 297 19.09 17.38 -25.01
CA GLN A 297 18.09 18.43 -24.83
C GLN A 297 16.69 17.84 -25.02
N LYS A 298 16.47 17.06 -26.09
CA LYS A 298 15.20 16.36 -26.30
C LYS A 298 14.87 15.41 -25.16
N THR A 299 15.85 14.60 -24.73
CA THR A 299 15.71 13.69 -23.58
C THR A 299 15.26 14.45 -22.32
N GLY A 300 15.90 15.58 -22.02
CA GLY A 300 15.54 16.42 -20.89
C GLY A 300 14.12 16.97 -20.98
N ASN A 301 13.71 17.43 -22.17
CA ASN A 301 12.37 17.95 -22.42
C ASN A 301 11.30 16.88 -22.22
N VAL A 302 11.46 15.69 -22.82
CA VAL A 302 10.51 14.57 -22.71
C VAL A 302 10.32 14.14 -21.25
N LEU A 303 11.42 13.98 -20.49
CA LEU A 303 11.33 13.59 -19.09
C LEU A 303 10.67 14.67 -18.21
N THR A 304 10.94 15.94 -18.50
CA THR A 304 10.32 17.07 -17.79
C THR A 304 8.81 17.13 -18.04
N GLU A 305 8.38 16.96 -19.29
CA GLU A 305 6.97 16.92 -19.67
C GLU A 305 6.23 15.78 -18.97
N ILE A 306 6.82 14.57 -18.94
CA ILE A 306 6.23 13.41 -18.26
C ILE A 306 6.09 13.67 -16.75
N LEU A 307 7.12 14.24 -16.11
CA LEU A 307 7.07 14.58 -14.68
C LEU A 307 6.01 15.65 -14.37
N GLN A 308 5.85 16.65 -15.24
CA GLN A 308 4.80 17.66 -15.10
C GLN A 308 3.41 17.05 -15.25
N SER A 309 3.22 16.17 -16.24
CA SER A 309 1.98 15.44 -16.45
C SER A 309 1.59 14.60 -15.23
N PHE A 310 2.56 13.93 -14.59
CA PHE A 310 2.35 13.19 -13.35
C PHE A 310 1.83 14.08 -12.21
N VAL A 311 2.39 15.28 -12.01
CA VAL A 311 1.91 16.22 -10.99
C VAL A 311 0.47 16.67 -11.26
N ASN A 312 0.16 16.97 -12.53
CA ASN A 312 -1.17 17.39 -12.94
C ASN A 312 -2.20 16.27 -12.73
N GLU A 313 -1.87 15.04 -13.13
CA GLU A 313 -2.75 13.88 -12.94
C GLU A 313 -2.99 13.59 -11.45
N MET A 314 -1.95 13.67 -10.61
CA MET A 314 -2.10 13.48 -9.16
C MET A 314 -3.05 14.50 -8.54
N LYS A 315 -2.91 15.78 -8.88
CA LYS A 315 -3.80 16.86 -8.42
C LYS A 315 -5.25 16.61 -8.85
N GLU A 316 -5.44 16.22 -10.12
CA GLU A 316 -6.77 15.96 -10.66
C GLU A 316 -7.44 14.75 -10.00
N LYS A 317 -6.72 13.65 -9.82
CA LYS A 317 -7.24 12.45 -9.12
C LYS A 317 -7.57 12.77 -7.67
N HIS A 318 -6.71 13.50 -6.95
CA HIS A 318 -6.98 13.91 -5.59
C HIS A 318 -8.26 14.76 -5.49
N LEU A 319 -8.40 15.74 -6.39
CA LEU A 319 -9.59 16.57 -6.46
C LEU A 319 -10.85 15.75 -6.71
N LEU A 320 -10.80 14.81 -7.65
CA LEU A 320 -11.92 13.92 -7.97
C LEU A 320 -12.34 13.07 -6.75
N GLU A 321 -11.38 12.50 -6.01
CA GLU A 321 -11.69 11.75 -4.79
C GLU A 321 -12.30 12.67 -3.72
N MET A 322 -11.79 13.90 -3.55
CA MET A 322 -12.38 14.86 -2.62
C MET A 322 -13.81 15.25 -3.00
N HIS A 323 -14.12 15.39 -4.29
CA HIS A 323 -15.49 15.64 -4.76
C HIS A 323 -16.43 14.49 -4.38
N LYS A 324 -16.00 13.24 -4.59
CA LYS A 324 -16.78 12.06 -4.18
C LYS A 324 -17.03 12.06 -2.67
N LYS A 325 -15.99 12.33 -1.87
CA LYS A 325 -16.08 12.38 -0.41
C LYS A 325 -17.01 13.48 0.10
N LEU A 326 -17.12 14.59 -0.64
CA LEU A 326 -17.99 15.73 -0.34
C LEU A 326 -19.40 15.60 -0.95
N GLY A 327 -19.63 14.59 -1.79
CA GLY A 327 -20.91 14.37 -2.44
C GLY A 327 -21.21 15.32 -3.60
N PHE A 328 -20.21 16.05 -4.11
CA PHE A 328 -20.36 16.90 -5.30
C PHE A 328 -20.56 16.05 -6.55
N SER A 329 -21.44 16.48 -7.44
CA SER A 329 -21.72 15.82 -8.72
C SER A 329 -20.99 16.46 -9.89
N THR A 330 -20.64 17.74 -9.78
CA THR A 330 -19.97 18.49 -10.83
C THR A 330 -18.68 19.12 -10.33
N LYS A 331 -17.69 19.22 -11.22
CA LYS A 331 -16.45 19.98 -10.97
C LYS A 331 -16.67 21.41 -11.46
N THR A 332 -16.68 22.37 -10.55
CA THR A 332 -16.80 23.80 -10.83
C THR A 332 -15.72 24.58 -10.09
N GLU A 333 -15.52 25.85 -10.42
CA GLU A 333 -14.57 26.70 -9.68
C GLU A 333 -14.95 26.83 -8.20
N GLU A 334 -16.25 26.96 -7.91
CA GLU A 334 -16.78 27.04 -6.54
C GLU A 334 -16.53 25.72 -5.77
N SER A 335 -16.70 24.56 -6.39
CA SER A 335 -16.44 23.26 -5.74
C SER A 335 -14.96 23.02 -5.47
N MET A 336 -14.08 23.44 -6.40
CA MET A 336 -12.64 23.40 -6.21
C MET A 336 -12.19 24.28 -5.04
N GLU A 337 -12.78 25.46 -4.91
CA GLU A 337 -12.47 26.37 -3.80
C GLU A 337 -12.97 25.83 -2.46
N LEU A 338 -14.15 25.22 -2.42
CA LEU A 338 -14.66 24.53 -1.23
C LEU A 338 -13.73 23.41 -0.75
N VAL A 339 -13.14 22.65 -1.67
CA VAL A 339 -12.15 21.61 -1.31
C VAL A 339 -10.93 22.25 -0.65
N LYS A 340 -10.37 23.32 -1.23
CA LYS A 340 -9.20 24.01 -0.65
C LYS A 340 -9.50 24.58 0.73
N LEU A 341 -10.62 25.28 0.87
CA LEU A 341 -11.03 25.87 2.15
C LEU A 341 -11.24 24.81 3.23
N LEU A 342 -11.78 23.64 2.87
CA LEU A 342 -11.91 22.53 3.82
C LEU A 342 -10.55 22.02 4.28
N LEU A 343 -9.62 21.80 3.35
CA LEU A 343 -8.27 21.31 3.67
C LEU A 343 -7.50 22.28 4.56
N VAL A 344 -7.78 23.58 4.48
CA VAL A 344 -7.25 24.60 5.40
C VAL A 344 -7.95 24.56 6.76
N ALA A 345 -9.27 24.32 6.79
CA ALA A 345 -10.07 24.35 8.02
C ALA A 345 -9.90 23.08 8.89
N LEU A 346 -9.64 21.91 8.29
CA LEU A 346 -9.56 20.63 9.00
C LEU A 346 -8.40 20.53 10.02
N PRO A 347 -7.13 20.84 9.66
CA PRO A 347 -6.01 20.74 10.61
C PRO A 347 -6.20 21.53 11.92
N PRO A 348 -6.56 22.83 11.88
CA PRO A 348 -6.74 23.61 13.11
C PRO A 348 -7.99 23.20 13.92
N ALA A 349 -8.97 22.54 13.28
CA ALA A 349 -10.15 22.00 13.95
C ALA A 349 -9.90 20.68 14.69
N LYS A 350 -8.77 20.00 14.42
CA LYS A 350 -8.35 18.74 15.09
C LYS A 350 -9.42 17.63 15.10
N VAL A 351 -10.32 17.64 14.11
CA VAL A 351 -11.36 16.61 13.97
C VAL A 351 -10.79 15.32 13.41
N ASP A 352 -11.38 14.17 13.76
CA ASP A 352 -10.99 12.88 13.16
C ASP A 352 -11.38 12.88 11.68
N TYR A 353 -10.40 12.76 10.79
CA TYR A 353 -10.61 12.86 9.35
C TYR A 353 -11.63 11.84 8.82
N THR A 354 -11.56 10.59 9.28
CA THR A 354 -12.45 9.53 8.77
C THR A 354 -13.87 9.75 9.26
N ILE A 355 -14.03 10.00 10.57
CA ILE A 355 -15.35 10.19 11.16
C ILE A 355 -15.99 11.48 10.63
N PHE A 356 -15.22 12.55 10.44
CA PHE A 356 -15.72 13.79 9.84
C PHE A 356 -16.39 13.53 8.49
N PHE A 357 -15.72 12.85 7.57
CA PHE A 357 -16.29 12.55 6.25
C PHE A 357 -17.45 11.55 6.33
N ARG A 358 -17.40 10.59 7.26
CA ARG A 358 -18.51 9.66 7.46
C ARG A 358 -19.76 10.37 7.97
N GLU A 359 -19.63 11.22 8.99
CA GLU A 359 -20.74 12.01 9.53
C GLU A 359 -21.23 13.09 8.56
N LEU A 360 -20.34 13.68 7.75
CA LEU A 360 -20.73 14.62 6.68
C LEU A 360 -21.69 13.98 5.68
N SER A 361 -21.64 12.65 5.53
CA SER A 361 -22.56 11.91 4.66
C SER A 361 -24.02 11.96 5.15
N GLU A 362 -24.25 12.31 6.42
CA GLU A 362 -25.59 12.52 7.02
C GLU A 362 -26.07 13.97 6.93
N PHE A 363 -25.26 14.88 6.39
CA PHE A 363 -25.60 16.30 6.30
C PHE A 363 -26.83 16.52 5.42
N LYS A 364 -27.82 17.27 5.94
CA LYS A 364 -29.05 17.64 5.24
C LYS A 364 -29.00 19.10 4.83
N THR A 365 -29.34 19.36 3.57
CA THR A 365 -29.41 20.72 3.04
C THR A 365 -30.57 21.49 3.67
N LYS A 366 -30.37 22.79 3.91
CA LYS A 366 -31.39 23.68 4.46
C LYS A 366 -31.55 24.91 3.59
N CYS A 367 -32.71 25.03 2.96
CA CYS A 367 -33.05 26.16 2.08
C CYS A 367 -33.38 27.46 2.84
N ASN A 368 -33.73 27.39 4.14
CA ASN A 368 -34.02 28.55 4.96
C ASN A 368 -32.77 29.02 5.72
N THR A 369 -32.36 30.27 5.50
CA THR A 369 -31.14 30.86 6.08
C THR A 369 -31.23 31.14 7.58
N ASP A 370 -32.45 31.17 8.13
CA ASP A 370 -32.69 31.44 9.55
C ASP A 370 -32.63 30.18 10.43
N GLU A 371 -32.64 28.99 9.82
CA GLU A 371 -32.48 27.74 10.56
C GLU A 371 -31.01 27.40 10.82
N GLU A 372 -30.67 27.09 12.08
CA GLU A 372 -29.31 26.65 12.41
C GLU A 372 -28.97 25.33 11.69
N LEU A 373 -27.80 25.29 11.05
CA LEU A 373 -27.28 24.09 10.41
C LEU A 373 -26.96 23.03 11.47
N VAL A 374 -27.45 21.80 11.26
CA VAL A 374 -27.07 20.67 12.10
C VAL A 374 -25.72 20.16 11.63
N LEU A 375 -24.68 20.50 12.39
CA LEU A 375 -23.31 20.11 12.08
C LEU A 375 -22.98 18.72 12.65
N PRO A 376 -22.09 17.94 12.00
CA PRO A 376 -21.56 16.69 12.53
C PRO A 376 -21.17 16.78 14.02
N PRO A 377 -21.64 15.86 14.89
CA PRO A 377 -21.35 15.88 16.32
C PRO A 377 -19.84 15.93 16.63
N THR A 378 -19.01 15.29 15.82
CA THR A 378 -17.54 15.29 16.01
C THR A 378 -16.89 16.67 15.96
N ILE A 379 -17.52 17.66 15.32
CA ILE A 379 -17.05 19.04 15.30
C ILE A 379 -17.05 19.67 16.70
N PHE A 380 -17.88 19.15 17.60
CA PHE A 380 -18.04 19.68 18.96
C PHE A 380 -17.28 18.89 20.02
N ILE A 381 -16.67 17.75 19.70
CA ILE A 381 -16.08 16.86 20.71
C ILE A 381 -14.80 17.45 21.32
N GLU A 382 -14.09 18.36 20.63
CA GLU A 382 -12.93 19.06 21.21
C GLU A 382 -13.28 20.36 21.96
N LYS A 383 -14.58 20.74 22.05
CA LYS A 383 -15.01 21.94 22.82
C LYS A 383 -14.70 21.86 24.32
N ALA A 384 -14.55 20.66 24.89
CA ALA A 384 -14.57 20.50 26.34
C ALA A 384 -13.21 20.69 27.05
N LYS A 385 -12.09 20.95 26.35
CA LYS A 385 -10.75 20.95 26.99
C LYS A 385 -9.82 22.12 26.70
N GLU A 386 -10.18 23.08 25.85
CA GLU A 386 -9.37 24.31 25.65
C GLU A 386 -10.22 25.58 25.83
N SER A 387 -11.00 25.63 26.91
CA SER A 387 -11.55 26.87 27.43
C SER A 387 -10.41 27.71 28.03
N ASN A 388 -9.73 28.53 27.20
CA ASN A 388 -9.21 29.88 27.54
C ASN A 388 -8.21 30.50 26.53
N VAL A 389 -8.15 30.06 25.26
CA VAL A 389 -7.30 30.74 24.26
C VAL A 389 -8.14 31.13 23.04
N GLY A 390 -8.07 32.41 22.63
CA GLY A 390 -8.87 33.01 21.57
C GLY A 390 -8.83 32.28 20.21
N SER A 391 -7.79 31.49 19.95
CA SER A 391 -7.60 30.72 18.72
C SER A 391 -8.64 29.62 18.47
N SER A 392 -9.21 29.01 19.53
CA SER A 392 -10.18 27.92 19.38
C SER A 392 -11.53 28.41 18.81
N LYS A 393 -11.94 29.65 19.14
CA LYS A 393 -13.17 30.26 18.60
C LYS A 393 -13.05 30.55 17.10
N ASP A 394 -11.88 30.99 16.65
CA ASP A 394 -11.63 31.34 15.24
C ASP A 394 -11.54 30.10 14.34
N ASN A 395 -10.98 29.00 14.83
CA ASN A 395 -10.89 27.74 14.08
C ASN A 395 -12.27 27.11 13.83
N LEU A 396 -13.15 27.11 14.84
CA LEU A 396 -14.52 26.63 14.69
C LEU A 396 -15.33 27.56 13.78
N LYS A 397 -15.03 28.87 13.78
CA LYS A 397 -15.66 29.83 12.88
C LYS A 397 -15.33 29.50 11.41
N LEU A 398 -14.07 29.19 11.08
CA LEU A 398 -13.68 28.78 9.73
C LEU A 398 -14.48 27.57 9.24
N LEU A 399 -14.60 26.53 10.07
CA LEU A 399 -15.36 25.33 9.70
C LEU A 399 -16.86 25.62 9.59
N LYS A 400 -17.43 26.41 10.51
CA LYS A 400 -18.84 26.84 10.43
C LYS A 400 -19.14 27.64 9.16
N ASP A 401 -18.25 28.56 8.81
CA ASP A 401 -18.40 29.38 7.60
C ASP A 401 -18.24 28.51 6.35
N TRP A 402 -17.33 27.53 6.37
CA TRP A 402 -17.24 26.51 5.32
C TRP A 402 -18.55 25.72 5.15
N PHE A 403 -19.19 25.29 6.25
CA PHE A 403 -20.47 24.57 6.18
C PHE A 403 -21.60 25.41 5.57
N LYS A 404 -21.62 26.73 5.81
CA LYS A 404 -22.57 27.64 5.14
C LYS A 404 -22.33 27.66 3.63
N SER A 405 -21.07 27.80 3.21
CA SER A 405 -20.70 27.78 1.79
C SER A 405 -21.02 26.43 1.14
N TYR A 406 -20.75 25.32 1.85
CA TYR A 406 -21.09 23.97 1.42
C TYR A 406 -22.61 23.78 1.25
N ASN A 407 -23.43 24.20 2.22
CA ASN A 407 -24.89 24.16 2.13
C ASN A 407 -25.41 24.96 0.93
N ASN A 408 -24.91 26.18 0.76
CA ASN A 408 -25.30 27.05 -0.36
C ASN A 408 -24.94 26.44 -1.71
N TYR A 409 -23.76 25.83 -1.81
CA TYR A 409 -23.35 25.13 -3.02
C TYR A 409 -24.25 23.93 -3.32
N LEU A 410 -24.55 23.09 -2.32
CA LEU A 410 -25.43 21.94 -2.51
C LEU A 410 -26.86 22.33 -2.93
N ILE A 411 -27.38 23.45 -2.41
CA ILE A 411 -28.69 24.00 -2.83
C ILE A 411 -28.65 24.41 -4.31
N LYS A 412 -27.57 25.09 -4.75
CA LYS A 412 -27.40 25.48 -6.16
C LYS A 412 -27.29 24.26 -7.07
N GLU A 413 -26.59 23.21 -6.62
CA GLU A 413 -26.45 21.96 -7.36
C GLU A 413 -27.78 21.18 -7.44
N ASN A 414 -28.76 21.55 -6.60
CA ASN A 414 -30.14 21.02 -6.58
C ASN A 414 -30.20 19.49 -6.53
N MET A 415 -29.33 18.88 -5.72
CA MET A 415 -29.28 17.44 -5.57
C MET A 415 -30.14 16.94 -4.42
N ASN A 416 -30.77 15.79 -4.64
CA ASN A 416 -31.44 15.03 -3.61
C ASN A 416 -30.44 14.55 -2.53
N ASP A 417 -30.77 14.81 -1.27
CA ASP A 417 -29.95 14.47 -0.10
C ASP A 417 -29.81 12.95 0.11
N GLU A 418 -30.88 12.17 -0.07
CA GLU A 418 -30.82 10.70 0.04
C GLU A 418 -29.86 10.09 -0.98
N ALA A 419 -29.90 10.56 -2.23
CA ALA A 419 -29.01 10.10 -3.29
C ALA A 419 -27.56 10.52 -3.02
N ARG A 420 -27.34 11.74 -2.51
CA ARG A 420 -26.00 12.22 -2.11
C ARG A 420 -25.43 11.37 -0.98
N HIS A 421 -26.22 11.14 0.06
CA HIS A 421 -25.87 10.34 1.23
C HIS A 421 -25.38 8.94 0.84
N LEU A 422 -26.13 8.23 -0.01
CA LEU A 422 -25.75 6.88 -0.47
C LEU A 422 -24.41 6.88 -1.22
N ARG A 423 -24.16 7.88 -2.09
CA ARG A 423 -22.88 8.02 -2.79
C ARG A 423 -21.72 8.34 -1.84
N MET A 424 -21.95 9.20 -0.85
CA MET A 424 -20.90 9.55 0.10
C MET A 424 -20.55 8.36 1.00
N LYS A 425 -21.55 7.58 1.47
CA LYS A 425 -21.30 6.38 2.28
C LYS A 425 -20.52 5.29 1.56
N SER A 426 -20.63 5.19 0.23
CA SER A 426 -19.87 4.21 -0.55
C SER A 426 -18.39 4.58 -0.75
N VAL A 427 -17.98 5.81 -0.43
CA VAL A 427 -16.59 6.30 -0.57
C VAL A 427 -15.98 6.80 0.73
N ASN A 428 -16.80 7.12 1.74
CA ASN A 428 -16.37 7.54 3.06
C ASN A 428 -16.45 6.34 4.02
N PRO A 429 -15.31 5.70 4.35
CA PRO A 429 -15.32 4.51 5.18
C PRO A 429 -15.76 4.83 6.61
N LYS A 430 -16.50 3.90 7.21
CA LYS A 430 -16.82 3.89 8.63
C LYS A 430 -15.70 3.27 9.47
N TYR A 431 -14.99 2.30 8.89
CA TYR A 431 -13.90 1.58 9.54
C TYR A 431 -12.60 1.73 8.74
N ILE A 432 -11.52 2.06 9.44
CA ILE A 432 -10.16 2.16 8.87
C ILE A 432 -9.17 1.44 9.77
N LEU A 433 -7.98 1.15 9.24
CA LEU A 433 -6.87 0.62 10.02
C LEU A 433 -6.29 1.70 10.95
N ARG A 434 -6.59 1.64 12.25
CA ARG A 434 -6.09 2.60 13.25
C ARG A 434 -4.95 1.98 14.05
N ASN A 435 -3.88 2.75 14.27
CA ASN A 435 -2.68 2.26 14.97
C ASN A 435 -2.97 1.69 16.36
N ASN A 436 -3.88 2.30 17.12
CA ASN A 436 -4.25 1.81 18.45
C ASN A 436 -4.92 0.44 18.40
N LEU A 437 -5.82 0.22 17.44
CA LEU A 437 -6.52 -1.06 17.26
C LEU A 437 -5.56 -2.14 16.79
N VAL A 438 -4.63 -1.80 15.90
CA VAL A 438 -3.55 -2.72 15.50
C VAL A 438 -2.66 -3.08 16.68
N GLN A 439 -2.32 -2.11 17.54
CA GLN A 439 -1.52 -2.37 18.74
C GLN A 439 -2.27 -3.26 19.75
N ASP A 440 -3.59 -3.07 19.90
CA ASP A 440 -4.42 -3.94 20.73
C ASP A 440 -4.43 -5.38 20.16
N CYS A 441 -4.53 -5.53 18.83
CA CYS A 441 -4.40 -6.84 18.17
C CYS A 441 -3.04 -7.49 18.44
N ILE A 442 -1.94 -6.74 18.31
CA ILE A 442 -0.58 -7.24 18.56
C ILE A 442 -0.43 -7.70 20.02
N THR A 443 -0.89 -6.87 20.96
CA THR A 443 -0.77 -7.14 22.40
C THR A 443 -1.51 -8.42 22.82
N LEU A 444 -2.65 -8.72 22.20
CA LEU A 444 -3.37 -9.98 22.41
C LEU A 444 -2.71 -11.15 21.67
N ALA A 445 -2.23 -10.92 20.44
CA ALA A 445 -1.58 -11.93 19.62
C ALA A 445 -0.28 -12.46 20.24
N GLU A 446 0.49 -11.60 20.91
CA GLU A 446 1.69 -11.98 21.67
C GLU A 446 1.38 -12.91 22.85
N LYS A 447 0.14 -12.89 23.35
CA LYS A 447 -0.37 -13.82 24.37
C LYS A 447 -1.06 -15.05 23.76
N GLY A 448 -0.95 -15.25 22.44
CA GLY A 448 -1.60 -16.34 21.71
C GLY A 448 -3.10 -16.15 21.46
N ASN A 449 -3.65 -14.96 21.70
CA ASN A 449 -5.06 -14.66 21.45
C ASN A 449 -5.24 -13.81 20.18
N TYR A 450 -5.76 -14.44 19.12
CA TYR A 450 -5.95 -13.81 17.82
C TYR A 450 -7.39 -13.32 17.55
N SER A 451 -8.30 -13.45 18.53
CA SER A 451 -9.74 -13.15 18.34
C SER A 451 -10.02 -11.71 17.90
N LEU A 452 -9.31 -10.73 18.48
CA LEU A 452 -9.47 -9.32 18.10
C LEU A 452 -8.96 -9.07 16.67
N LEU A 453 -7.85 -9.70 16.29
CA LEU A 453 -7.29 -9.62 14.94
C LEU A 453 -8.28 -10.17 13.92
N GLU A 454 -8.87 -11.34 14.18
CA GLU A 454 -9.86 -11.95 13.29
C GLU A 454 -11.14 -11.11 13.14
N LYS A 455 -11.67 -10.58 14.25
CA LYS A 455 -12.82 -9.65 14.22
C LYS A 455 -12.49 -8.40 13.42
N TYR A 456 -11.33 -7.78 13.70
CA TYR A 456 -10.95 -6.55 13.04
C TYR A 456 -10.68 -6.75 11.55
N PHE A 457 -10.04 -7.86 11.17
CA PHE A 457 -9.83 -8.24 9.78
C PHE A 457 -11.15 -8.32 9.02
N LYS A 458 -12.17 -8.99 9.57
CA LYS A 458 -13.51 -9.07 8.94
C LYS A 458 -14.16 -7.71 8.74
N VAL A 459 -14.05 -6.82 9.73
CA VAL A 459 -14.61 -5.45 9.63
C VAL A 459 -13.88 -4.63 8.57
N LEU A 460 -12.55 -4.76 8.47
CA LEU A 460 -11.74 -4.09 7.45
C LEU A 460 -12.03 -4.59 6.03
N GLN A 461 -12.65 -5.77 5.87
CA GLN A 461 -13.10 -6.25 4.56
C GLN A 461 -14.36 -5.53 4.04
N LYS A 462 -15.06 -4.80 4.92
CA LYS A 462 -16.28 -4.06 4.59
C LYS A 462 -16.22 -2.65 5.20
N PRO A 463 -15.23 -1.83 4.82
CA PRO A 463 -14.94 -0.58 5.53
C PRO A 463 -16.05 0.47 5.39
N PHE A 464 -16.92 0.35 4.39
CA PHE A 464 -18.03 1.27 4.11
C PHE A 464 -19.37 0.84 4.72
N ASP A 465 -19.49 -0.42 5.14
CA ASP A 465 -20.72 -0.97 5.71
C ASP A 465 -21.02 -0.34 7.07
N GLU A 466 -22.30 -0.33 7.45
CA GLU A 466 -22.70 0.17 8.77
C GLU A 466 -22.24 -0.74 9.91
N GLY A 467 -21.97 -2.02 9.63
CA GLY A 467 -21.58 -3.02 10.61
C GLY A 467 -22.65 -3.27 11.68
N THR A 468 -22.27 -3.96 12.74
CA THR A 468 -23.10 -4.09 13.95
C THR A 468 -22.80 -2.96 14.95
N ALA A 469 -23.66 -2.81 15.96
CA ALA A 469 -23.39 -1.87 17.06
C ALA A 469 -22.11 -2.24 17.84
N GLU A 470 -21.84 -3.54 18.01
CA GLU A 470 -20.59 -4.04 18.62
C GLU A 470 -19.37 -3.65 17.78
N ASP A 471 -19.43 -3.83 16.45
CA ASP A 471 -18.34 -3.45 15.55
C ASP A 471 -18.03 -1.95 15.65
N TYR A 472 -19.07 -1.11 15.68
CA TYR A 472 -18.89 0.34 15.83
C TYR A 472 -18.24 0.70 17.16
N GLN A 473 -18.69 0.09 18.27
CA GLN A 473 -18.13 0.33 19.60
C GLN A 473 -16.65 -0.07 19.67
N LEU A 474 -16.26 -1.16 19.01
CA LEU A 474 -14.89 -1.66 19.02
C LEU A 474 -13.97 -0.93 18.05
N PHE A 475 -14.45 -0.60 16.84
CA PHE A 475 -13.57 -0.22 15.72
C PHE A 475 -13.92 1.11 15.04
N GLY A 476 -15.14 1.63 15.20
CA GLY A 476 -15.64 2.82 14.49
C GLY A 476 -15.53 4.13 15.28
N GLY A 477 -15.33 4.04 16.60
CA GLY A 477 -15.27 5.20 17.48
C GLY A 477 -13.98 6.03 17.38
N LEU A 478 -14.00 7.18 18.08
CA LEU A 478 -12.81 8.02 18.24
C LEU A 478 -11.69 7.28 18.96
N VAL A 479 -10.45 7.62 18.63
CA VAL A 479 -9.28 7.09 19.33
C VAL A 479 -9.28 7.62 20.77
N PRO A 480 -9.22 6.74 21.79
CA PRO A 480 -9.10 7.16 23.19
C PRO A 480 -7.88 8.06 23.40
N ASN A 481 -8.01 9.07 24.27
CA ASN A 481 -7.01 10.13 24.43
C ASN A 481 -5.61 9.58 24.72
N GLU A 482 -5.53 8.59 25.60
CA GLU A 482 -4.30 7.89 26.00
C GLU A 482 -3.64 7.12 24.84
N LYS A 483 -4.39 6.77 23.79
CA LYS A 483 -3.91 6.01 22.62
C LYS A 483 -3.61 6.88 21.40
N ARG A 484 -3.95 8.18 21.41
CA ARG A 484 -3.76 9.10 20.26
C ARG A 484 -2.30 9.28 19.82
N ARG A 485 -1.33 9.03 20.71
CA ARG A 485 0.11 9.18 20.43
C ARG A 485 0.80 7.89 19.98
N ILE A 486 0.07 6.78 19.83
CA ILE A 486 0.65 5.52 19.36
C ILE A 486 1.10 5.69 17.90
N ARG A 487 2.41 5.80 17.71
CA ARG A 487 3.06 5.83 16.40
C ARG A 487 3.40 4.41 15.98
N CYS A 488 3.24 4.12 14.69
CA CYS A 488 3.84 2.92 14.12
C CYS A 488 5.35 3.11 14.07
N SER A 489 6.10 2.24 14.77
CA SER A 489 7.50 2.04 14.41
C SER A 489 7.53 1.04 13.26
N CYS A 490 7.98 1.50 12.10
CA CYS A 490 8.44 0.62 11.03
C CYS A 490 9.84 0.05 11.33
N SER A 491 10.41 0.37 12.52
CA SER A 491 11.65 -0.24 12.98
C SER A 491 11.41 -1.73 13.11
N SER A 492 12.05 -2.39 12.16
CA SER A 492 12.17 -3.82 12.04
C SER A 492 13.61 -4.18 12.27
#